data_AF-A0A223NRU5-F1
#
_entry.id   AF-A0A223NRU5-F1
#
_cell.length_a   1.000
_cell.length_b   1.000
_cell.length_c   1.000
_cell.angle_alpha   90.00
_cell.angle_beta   90.00
_cell.angle_gamma   90.00
#
_symmetry.space_group_name_H-M   'P 1'
#
loop_
_entity.id
_entity.type
_entity.pdbx_description
1 polymer ?
#
loop_
_entity_poly.entity_id
_entity_poly.type
_entity_poly.pdbx_seq_one_letter_code
_entity_poly.pdbx_strand_id
1 'polypeptide(L)'
;MRKFVYLFISVLFVTSCSARKGSVSDRVARKNNKSVQKSNSNYTADYTPLTSLQYIEKYKAIAIKEMNLYGIPASITLAQGLFESGSGNGTLARVANNHFGIKTNPSWQGKVYYKDDDNANDAFRVYDNPEDSFRDHSVFLQKKNYTHLFELDKNDYRGWAYGLKKAGYATNPKYPQLLIGIIEKYNLNQYDAPEGTEIAKIKRVDRVFTQIDKKEDKAVKDSLQSIPANKTYTIKQGDTLYNISKRFGIAVDSLKAMNNMSDSSIRIGQKIVVTR
;
A
#
# COMPACT_ATOMS: atom_id res chain seq x y z
N MET A 1 -16.90 -17.34 -29.54
CA MET A 1 -15.72 -17.12 -28.66
C MET A 1 -15.80 -15.72 -28.07
N ARG A 2 -16.19 -15.59 -26.79
CA ARG A 2 -16.27 -14.28 -26.12
C ARG A 2 -14.84 -13.80 -25.84
N LYS A 3 -14.38 -12.79 -26.57
CA LYS A 3 -13.13 -12.09 -26.29
C LYS A 3 -13.29 -11.40 -24.93
N PHE A 4 -12.66 -11.94 -23.89
CA PHE A 4 -12.50 -11.22 -22.63
C PHE A 4 -11.58 -10.04 -22.91
N VAL A 5 -12.16 -8.84 -23.05
CA VAL A 5 -11.42 -7.59 -23.00
C VAL A 5 -10.98 -7.45 -21.55
N TYR A 6 -9.70 -7.74 -21.26
CA TYR A 6 -9.10 -7.40 -19.98
C TYR A 6 -9.01 -5.89 -19.91
N LEU A 7 -10.05 -5.26 -19.34
CA LEU A 7 -9.98 -3.88 -18.92
C LEU A 7 -8.97 -3.83 -17.77
N PHE A 8 -7.71 -3.50 -18.09
CA PHE A 8 -6.71 -3.14 -17.09
C PHE A 8 -7.29 -1.95 -16.34
N ILE A 9 -7.76 -2.20 -15.13
CA ILE A 9 -8.18 -1.17 -14.21
C ILE A 9 -6.90 -0.70 -13.55
N SER A 10 -6.46 0.50 -13.89
CA SER A 10 -5.33 1.09 -13.21
C SER A 10 -5.68 1.31 -11.74
N VAL A 11 -4.83 0.76 -10.87
CA VAL A 11 -4.64 1.24 -9.51
C VAL A 11 -4.02 2.63 -9.66
N LEU A 12 -4.88 3.63 -9.86
CA LEU A 12 -4.43 5.02 -9.96
C LEU A 12 -3.94 5.46 -8.58
N PHE A 13 -2.62 5.52 -8.48
CA PHE A 13 -1.91 6.17 -7.39
C PHE A 13 -2.27 7.66 -7.39
N VAL A 14 -3.25 8.07 -6.58
CA VAL A 14 -3.48 9.49 -6.30
C VAL A 14 -2.40 9.99 -5.34
N THR A 15 -1.22 10.23 -5.87
CA THR A 15 -0.29 11.23 -5.35
C THR A 15 -0.02 12.22 -6.48
N SER A 16 -0.91 13.21 -6.60
CA SER A 16 -0.70 14.37 -7.45
C SER A 16 0.46 15.20 -6.88
N CYS A 17 1.61 15.10 -7.54
CA CYS A 17 2.52 16.22 -7.71
C CYS A 17 2.97 16.16 -9.17
N SER A 18 2.31 16.97 -10.00
CA SER A 18 2.67 17.19 -11.40
C SER A 18 4.01 17.91 -11.46
N ALA A 19 5.09 17.15 -11.38
CA ALA A 19 6.35 17.51 -12.00
C ALA A 19 6.47 16.60 -13.22
N ARG A 20 6.51 17.18 -14.42
CA ARG A 20 6.80 16.46 -15.67
C ARG A 20 8.21 15.86 -15.56
N LYS A 21 8.36 14.69 -14.93
CA LYS A 21 9.46 13.79 -15.24
C LYS A 21 9.21 13.35 -16.68
N GLY A 22 10.06 13.76 -17.60
CA GLY A 22 10.00 13.28 -18.98
C GLY A 22 9.95 11.75 -18.95
N SER A 23 8.95 11.17 -19.61
CA SER A 23 8.82 9.71 -19.67
C SER A 23 10.09 9.11 -20.28
N VAL A 24 10.52 7.97 -19.74
CA VAL A 24 11.67 7.25 -20.27
C VAL A 24 11.37 6.86 -21.71
N SER A 25 12.32 7.04 -22.63
CA SER A 25 12.14 6.63 -24.03
C SER A 25 11.93 5.11 -24.14
N ASP A 26 11.13 4.68 -25.11
CA ASP A 26 10.87 3.27 -25.41
C ASP A 26 12.14 2.43 -25.55
N ARG A 27 13.18 3.00 -26.17
CA ARG A 27 14.46 2.29 -26.37
C ARG A 27 15.12 1.97 -25.03
N VAL A 28 15.14 2.94 -24.11
CA VAL A 28 15.70 2.78 -22.77
C VAL A 28 14.85 1.82 -21.95
N ALA A 29 13.52 1.98 -21.98
CA ALA A 29 12.58 1.09 -21.30
C ALA A 29 12.75 -0.38 -21.75
N ARG A 30 12.80 -0.63 -23.06
CA ARG A 30 13.00 -1.98 -23.64
C ARG A 30 14.36 -2.56 -23.24
N LYS A 31 15.44 -1.78 -23.30
CA LYS A 31 16.78 -2.24 -22.91
C LYS A 31 16.83 -2.62 -21.42
N ASN A 32 16.25 -1.78 -20.57
CA ASN A 32 16.13 -2.04 -19.14
C ASN A 32 15.32 -3.31 -18.85
N ASN A 33 14.12 -3.45 -19.42
CA ASN A 33 13.26 -4.60 -19.15
C ASN A 33 13.89 -5.92 -19.61
N LYS A 34 14.64 -5.92 -20.73
CA LYS A 34 15.44 -7.09 -21.14
C LYS A 34 16.49 -7.46 -20.09
N SER A 35 17.11 -6.48 -19.43
CA SER A 35 18.05 -6.73 -18.33
C SER A 35 17.35 -7.29 -17.10
N VAL A 36 16.20 -6.75 -16.73
CA VAL A 36 15.38 -7.26 -15.61
C VAL A 36 14.99 -8.72 -15.86
N GLN A 37 14.47 -9.02 -17.05
CA GLN A 37 14.08 -10.36 -17.48
C GLN A 37 15.22 -11.36 -17.43
N LYS A 38 16.45 -10.96 -17.82
CA LYS A 38 17.64 -11.81 -17.71
C LYS A 38 18.07 -12.04 -16.26
N SER A 39 17.89 -11.04 -15.40
CA SER A 39 18.33 -11.11 -14.00
C SER A 39 17.38 -11.88 -13.09
N ASN A 40 16.13 -12.07 -13.50
CA ASN A 40 15.14 -12.79 -12.71
C ASN A 40 15.19 -14.28 -13.09
N SER A 41 15.87 -15.09 -12.27
CA SER A 41 16.11 -16.52 -12.49
C SER A 41 14.84 -17.38 -12.57
N ASN A 42 13.70 -16.84 -12.10
CA ASN A 42 12.40 -17.53 -12.14
C ASN A 42 11.63 -17.31 -13.45
N TYR A 43 12.15 -16.47 -14.37
CA TYR A 43 11.63 -16.38 -15.72
C TYR A 43 12.16 -17.56 -16.55
N THR A 44 11.33 -18.59 -16.73
CA THR A 44 11.63 -19.69 -17.66
C THR A 44 11.03 -19.37 -19.04
N ALA A 45 11.77 -19.69 -20.10
CA ALA A 45 11.23 -19.65 -21.46
C ALA A 45 10.00 -20.58 -21.58
N ASP A 46 10.01 -21.68 -20.82
CA ASP A 46 8.94 -22.68 -20.73
C ASP A 46 8.03 -22.42 -19.53
N TYR A 47 7.44 -21.22 -19.46
CA TYR A 47 6.49 -20.87 -18.41
C TYR A 47 5.12 -21.50 -18.66
N THR A 48 4.64 -22.32 -17.72
CA THR A 48 3.26 -22.83 -17.71
C THR A 48 2.36 -21.84 -16.97
N PRO A 49 1.31 -21.29 -17.62
CA PRO A 49 0.37 -20.41 -16.96
C PRO A 49 -0.34 -21.08 -15.77
N LEU A 50 -0.41 -20.36 -14.66
CA LEU A 50 -1.15 -20.78 -13.48
C LEU A 50 -2.65 -20.58 -13.69
N THR A 51 -3.43 -21.60 -13.32
CA THR A 51 -4.85 -21.41 -13.04
C THR A 51 -5.04 -20.58 -11.76
N SER A 52 -6.23 -20.00 -11.57
CA SER A 52 -6.57 -19.29 -10.34
C SER A 52 -6.38 -20.14 -9.07
N LEU A 53 -6.75 -21.43 -9.11
CA LEU A 53 -6.59 -22.33 -7.98
C LEU A 53 -5.12 -22.62 -7.67
N GLN A 54 -4.28 -22.80 -8.71
CA GLN A 54 -2.83 -22.98 -8.51
C GLN A 54 -2.17 -21.71 -7.96
N TYR A 55 -2.60 -20.53 -8.39
CA TYR A 55 -2.14 -19.27 -7.81
C TYR A 55 -2.50 -19.19 -6.31
N ILE A 56 -3.75 -19.50 -5.97
CA ILE A 56 -4.21 -19.50 -4.58
C ILE A 56 -3.38 -20.48 -3.74
N GLU A 57 -3.21 -21.71 -4.22
CA GLU A 57 -2.43 -22.73 -3.50
C GLU A 57 -0.99 -22.27 -3.26
N LYS A 58 -0.36 -21.68 -4.28
CA LYS A 58 1.02 -21.20 -4.20
C LYS A 58 1.18 -20.05 -3.19
N TYR A 59 0.24 -19.11 -3.13
CA TYR A 59 0.42 -17.87 -2.37
C TYR A 59 -0.40 -17.76 -1.08
N LYS A 60 -1.29 -18.72 -0.77
CA LYS A 60 -2.13 -18.66 0.45
C LYS A 60 -1.31 -18.56 1.74
N ALA A 61 -0.20 -19.30 1.84
CA ALA A 61 0.65 -19.28 3.03
C ALA A 61 1.27 -17.89 3.27
N ILE A 62 1.66 -17.22 2.19
CA ILE A 62 2.23 -15.86 2.23
C ILE A 62 1.13 -14.86 2.63
N ALA A 63 -0.06 -14.95 2.03
CA ALA A 63 -1.18 -14.09 2.40
C ALA A 63 -1.60 -14.25 3.87
N ILE A 64 -1.62 -15.49 4.39
CA ILE A 64 -1.89 -15.77 5.81
C ILE A 64 -0.79 -15.16 6.70
N LYS A 65 0.48 -15.32 6.31
CA LYS A 65 1.61 -14.72 7.04
C LYS A 65 1.50 -13.19 7.08
N GLU A 66 1.22 -12.56 5.95
CA GLU A 66 1.04 -11.10 5.87
C GLU A 66 -0.19 -10.63 6.66
N MET A 67 -1.30 -11.38 6.65
CA MET A 67 -2.45 -11.10 7.51
C MET A 67 -2.07 -11.09 8.98
N ASN A 68 -1.33 -12.10 9.44
CA ASN A 68 -0.95 -12.21 10.85
C ASN A 68 0.02 -11.09 11.27
N LEU A 69 0.89 -10.64 10.37
CA LEU A 69 1.86 -9.58 10.66
C LEU A 69 1.25 -8.17 10.54
N TYR A 70 0.52 -7.90 9.47
CA TYR A 70 0.06 -6.56 9.07
C TYR A 70 -1.43 -6.31 9.27
N GLY A 71 -2.23 -7.36 9.53
CA GLY A 71 -3.65 -7.22 9.85
C GLY A 71 -4.60 -7.03 8.66
N ILE A 72 -4.14 -7.29 7.44
CA ILE A 72 -4.97 -7.29 6.23
C ILE A 72 -5.54 -8.70 6.04
N PRO A 73 -6.84 -8.89 5.78
CA PRO A 73 -7.39 -10.22 5.55
C PRO A 73 -6.62 -10.98 4.45
N ALA A 74 -6.35 -12.26 4.68
CA ALA A 74 -5.66 -13.09 3.69
C ALA A 74 -6.50 -13.20 2.41
N SER A 75 -7.82 -13.25 2.55
CA SER A 75 -8.79 -13.24 1.45
C SER A 75 -8.66 -12.00 0.57
N ILE A 76 -8.54 -10.81 1.16
CA ILE A 76 -8.31 -9.54 0.45
C ILE A 76 -6.98 -9.58 -0.30
N THR A 77 -5.90 -9.96 0.39
CA THR A 77 -4.57 -10.02 -0.21
C THR A 77 -4.52 -11.00 -1.39
N LEU A 78 -5.13 -12.18 -1.27
CA LEU A 78 -5.21 -13.17 -2.34
C LEU A 78 -6.09 -12.70 -3.50
N ALA A 79 -7.25 -12.11 -3.21
CA ALA A 79 -8.16 -11.63 -4.24
C ALA A 79 -7.53 -10.51 -5.06
N GLN A 80 -6.89 -9.54 -4.41
CA GLN A 80 -6.14 -8.48 -5.09
C GLN A 80 -4.97 -9.07 -5.87
N GLY A 81 -4.13 -9.91 -5.26
CA GLY A 81 -3.02 -10.54 -5.96
C GLY A 81 -3.47 -11.31 -7.20
N LEU A 82 -4.52 -12.12 -7.11
CA LEU A 82 -5.08 -12.87 -8.23
C LEU A 82 -5.61 -11.95 -9.33
N PHE A 83 -6.35 -10.91 -8.96
CA PHE A 83 -6.93 -9.95 -9.89
C PHE A 83 -5.86 -9.13 -10.62
N GLU A 84 -4.96 -8.48 -9.87
CA GLU A 84 -3.96 -7.54 -10.40
C GLU A 84 -2.87 -8.25 -11.23
N SER A 85 -2.52 -9.49 -10.87
CA SER A 85 -1.49 -10.26 -11.57
C SER A 85 -2.04 -11.17 -12.68
N GLY A 86 -3.36 -11.26 -12.85
CA GLY A 86 -3.99 -12.23 -13.74
C GLY A 86 -3.63 -13.67 -13.35
N SER A 87 -3.81 -14.02 -12.08
CA SER A 87 -3.37 -15.28 -11.47
C SER A 87 -1.86 -15.54 -11.63
N GLY A 88 -1.05 -14.48 -11.51
CA GLY A 88 0.42 -14.55 -11.61
C GLY A 88 0.96 -14.62 -13.04
N ASN A 89 0.09 -14.63 -14.05
CA ASN A 89 0.47 -14.81 -15.45
C ASN A 89 0.84 -13.50 -16.14
N GLY A 90 0.50 -12.35 -15.55
CA GLY A 90 0.86 -11.04 -16.09
C GLY A 90 2.36 -10.87 -16.21
N THR A 91 2.83 -10.21 -17.27
CA THR A 91 4.27 -9.99 -17.50
C THR A 91 4.93 -9.26 -16.32
N LEU A 92 4.24 -8.31 -15.68
CA LEU A 92 4.75 -7.62 -14.51
C LEU A 92 4.96 -8.58 -13.32
N ALA A 93 4.00 -9.45 -13.04
CA ALA A 93 4.15 -10.46 -11.99
C ALA A 93 5.27 -11.45 -12.31
N ARG A 94 5.36 -11.95 -13.55
CA ARG A 94 6.36 -12.95 -13.93
C ARG A 94 7.80 -12.41 -14.00
N VAL A 95 7.96 -11.20 -14.55
CA VAL A 95 9.29 -10.64 -14.84
C VAL A 95 9.80 -9.78 -13.68
N ALA A 96 8.91 -9.05 -13.01
CA ALA A 96 9.28 -8.14 -11.93
C ALA A 96 8.92 -8.68 -10.53
N ASN A 97 8.36 -9.89 -10.43
CA ASN A 97 7.78 -10.43 -9.19
C ASN A 97 6.76 -9.48 -8.55
N ASN A 98 6.15 -8.57 -9.32
CA ASN A 98 5.27 -7.53 -8.80
C ASN A 98 3.81 -7.90 -9.07
N HIS A 99 3.19 -8.53 -8.07
CA HIS A 99 1.85 -9.09 -8.17
C HIS A 99 0.72 -8.06 -8.02
N PHE A 100 1.03 -6.87 -7.50
CA PHE A 100 0.04 -5.86 -7.10
C PHE A 100 0.15 -4.56 -7.90
N GLY A 101 1.00 -4.52 -8.94
CA GLY A 101 1.16 -3.33 -9.76
C GLY A 101 1.79 -2.14 -9.03
N ILE A 102 2.63 -2.38 -8.02
CA ILE A 102 3.18 -1.29 -7.19
C ILE A 102 4.16 -0.45 -8.00
N LYS A 103 3.81 0.82 -8.21
CA LYS A 103 4.67 1.81 -8.88
C LYS A 103 5.83 2.25 -7.99
N THR A 104 6.91 2.68 -8.63
CA THR A 104 8.04 3.31 -7.94
C THR A 104 7.62 4.63 -7.31
N ASN A 105 8.34 5.04 -6.27
CA ASN A 105 8.24 6.38 -5.70
C ASN A 105 9.66 6.96 -5.56
N PRO A 106 9.83 8.24 -5.19
CA PRO A 106 11.17 8.83 -5.09
C PRO A 106 12.12 8.12 -4.11
N SER A 107 11.58 7.42 -3.10
CA SER A 107 12.38 6.64 -2.14
C SER A 107 12.76 5.24 -2.63
N TRP A 108 12.25 4.80 -3.78
CA TRP A 108 12.54 3.47 -4.31
C TRP A 108 13.94 3.44 -4.93
N GLN A 109 14.81 2.61 -4.36
CA GLN A 109 16.21 2.45 -4.80
C GLN A 109 16.44 1.12 -5.55
N GLY A 110 15.41 0.27 -5.63
CA GLY A 110 15.51 -1.03 -6.29
C GLY A 110 15.41 -0.95 -7.81
N LYS A 111 15.48 -2.12 -8.44
CA LYS A 111 15.28 -2.29 -9.88
C LYS A 111 13.88 -1.77 -10.30
N VAL A 112 13.76 -1.39 -11.57
CA VAL A 112 12.53 -0.82 -12.13
C VAL A 112 12.14 -1.60 -13.37
N TYR A 113 10.84 -1.82 -13.56
CA TYR A 113 10.26 -2.36 -14.79
C TYR A 113 9.34 -1.31 -15.41
N TYR A 114 9.52 -1.01 -16.69
CA TYR A 114 8.73 0.02 -17.39
C TYR A 114 7.59 -0.61 -18.19
N LYS A 115 6.38 -0.07 -18.07
CA LYS A 115 5.19 -0.56 -18.76
C LYS A 115 4.23 0.60 -18.96
N ASP A 116 3.50 0.62 -20.07
CA ASP A 116 2.39 1.56 -20.25
C ASP A 116 1.25 1.22 -19.28
N ASP A 117 0.76 2.24 -18.59
CA ASP A 117 -0.35 2.14 -17.67
C ASP A 117 -1.18 3.42 -17.70
N ASP A 118 -0.99 4.35 -16.76
CA ASP A 118 -1.64 5.66 -16.81
C ASP A 118 -0.87 6.59 -17.78
N ASN A 119 0.46 6.43 -17.84
CA ASN A 119 1.32 7.09 -18.82
C ASN A 119 2.19 6.08 -19.58
N ALA A 120 2.79 6.55 -20.67
CA ALA A 120 3.79 5.80 -21.40
C ALA A 120 5.02 5.53 -20.52
N ASN A 121 5.45 4.27 -20.48
CA ASN A 121 6.60 3.81 -19.69
C ASN A 121 6.51 4.19 -18.19
N ASP A 122 5.34 4.01 -17.56
CA ASP A 122 5.22 4.08 -16.11
C ASP A 122 6.20 3.10 -15.43
N ALA A 123 6.78 3.53 -14.31
CA ALA A 123 7.83 2.82 -13.60
C ALA A 123 7.27 1.98 -12.45
N PHE A 124 7.44 0.67 -12.52
CA PHE A 124 7.02 -0.31 -11.51
C PHE A 124 8.19 -0.88 -10.74
N ARG A 125 7.97 -1.20 -9.46
CA ARG A 125 8.97 -1.85 -8.61
C ARG A 125 9.26 -3.27 -9.12
N VAL A 126 10.52 -3.69 -9.01
CA VAL A 126 10.98 -5.07 -9.27
C VAL A 126 11.46 -5.66 -7.97
N TYR A 127 11.04 -6.89 -7.68
CA TYR A 127 11.42 -7.61 -6.48
C TYR A 127 12.20 -8.88 -6.80
N ASP A 128 12.96 -9.37 -5.83
CA ASP A 128 13.75 -10.58 -5.99
C ASP A 128 12.87 -11.84 -5.95
N ASN A 129 11.78 -11.81 -5.17
CA ASN A 129 10.79 -12.88 -5.10
C ASN A 129 9.35 -12.30 -4.99
N PRO A 130 8.30 -13.11 -5.24
CA PRO A 130 6.92 -12.69 -5.07
C PRO A 130 6.59 -12.21 -3.64
N GLU A 131 7.12 -12.88 -2.61
CA GLU A 131 6.89 -12.59 -1.19
C GLU A 131 7.19 -11.13 -0.84
N ASP A 132 8.23 -10.55 -1.42
CA ASP A 132 8.61 -9.15 -1.24
C ASP A 132 7.53 -8.20 -1.79
N SER A 133 6.85 -8.56 -2.88
CA SER A 133 5.73 -7.77 -3.40
C SER A 133 4.47 -7.88 -2.54
N PHE A 134 4.23 -9.04 -1.92
CA PHE A 134 3.15 -9.22 -0.94
C PHE A 134 3.44 -8.37 0.30
N ARG A 135 4.68 -8.39 0.79
CA ARG A 135 5.13 -7.56 1.90
C ARG A 135 4.98 -6.06 1.59
N ASP A 136 5.45 -5.61 0.43
CA ASP A 136 5.37 -4.20 0.04
C ASP A 136 3.92 -3.75 -0.17
N HIS A 137 3.04 -4.64 -0.67
CA HIS A 137 1.60 -4.41 -0.70
C HIS A 137 1.02 -4.22 0.72
N SER A 138 1.39 -5.06 1.67
CA SER A 138 0.94 -4.92 3.06
C SER A 138 1.41 -3.62 3.69
N VAL A 139 2.67 -3.23 3.45
CA VAL A 139 3.25 -1.96 3.89
C VAL A 139 2.62 -0.76 3.18
N PHE A 140 2.18 -0.92 1.93
CA PHE A 140 1.46 0.10 1.16
C PHE A 140 0.08 0.37 1.76
N LEU A 141 -0.66 -0.67 2.16
CA LEU A 141 -1.97 -0.53 2.78
C LEU A 141 -1.92 0.02 4.21
N GLN A 142 -0.74 0.22 4.80
CA GLN A 142 -0.56 0.94 6.07
C GLN A 142 -0.48 2.46 5.94
N LYS A 143 -0.65 3.03 4.74
CA LYS A 143 -0.69 4.50 4.55
C LYS A 143 -1.94 5.10 5.19
N LYS A 144 -1.84 6.38 5.58
CA LYS A 144 -2.89 7.16 6.28
C LYS A 144 -4.30 7.04 5.69
N ASN A 145 -4.44 6.95 4.37
CA ASN A 145 -5.75 6.84 3.73
C ASN A 145 -6.44 5.48 3.95
N TYR A 146 -5.68 4.44 4.30
CA TYR A 146 -6.17 3.08 4.52
C TYR A 146 -6.26 2.71 6.00
N THR A 147 -5.77 3.53 6.94
CA THR A 147 -5.63 3.14 8.35
C THR A 147 -6.96 2.75 9.01
N HIS A 148 -8.05 3.40 8.62
CA HIS A 148 -9.41 3.08 9.10
C HIS A 148 -9.84 1.64 8.77
N LEU A 149 -9.24 0.98 7.77
CA LEU A 149 -9.57 -0.41 7.43
C LEU A 149 -9.10 -1.38 8.51
N PHE A 150 -8.04 -1.05 9.25
CA PHE A 150 -7.52 -1.94 10.29
C PHE A 150 -8.38 -1.96 11.55
N GLU A 151 -9.32 -1.03 11.70
CA GLU A 151 -10.33 -1.02 12.77
C GLU A 151 -11.46 -2.03 12.51
N LEU A 152 -11.64 -2.44 11.25
CA LEU A 152 -12.58 -3.48 10.88
C LEU A 152 -12.16 -4.83 11.46
N ASP A 153 -13.14 -5.73 11.59
CA ASP A 153 -12.87 -7.14 11.85
C ASP A 153 -12.08 -7.73 10.67
N LYS A 154 -11.07 -8.57 10.95
CA LYS A 154 -10.26 -9.18 9.88
C LYS A 154 -11.04 -10.18 9.02
N ASN A 155 -12.22 -10.60 9.43
CA ASN A 155 -13.13 -11.42 8.64
C ASN A 155 -14.11 -10.57 7.80
N ASP A 156 -14.16 -9.25 7.99
CA ASP A 156 -15.03 -8.36 7.23
C ASP A 156 -14.43 -7.99 5.87
N TYR A 157 -14.19 -8.99 5.03
CA TYR A 157 -13.66 -8.76 3.68
C TYR A 157 -14.58 -7.88 2.81
N ARG A 158 -15.88 -7.80 3.12
CA ARG A 158 -16.80 -6.90 2.41
C ARG A 158 -16.52 -5.46 2.80
N GLY A 159 -16.44 -5.15 4.09
CA GLY A 159 -16.03 -3.83 4.59
C GLY A 159 -14.67 -3.42 4.06
N TRP A 160 -13.70 -4.35 4.05
CA TRP A 160 -12.39 -4.11 3.42
C TRP A 160 -12.50 -3.79 1.93
N ALA A 161 -13.26 -4.54 1.13
CA ALA A 161 -13.40 -4.30 -0.31
C ALA A 161 -14.01 -2.92 -0.62
N TYR A 162 -15.08 -2.53 0.09
CA TYR A 162 -15.69 -1.21 -0.06
C TYR A 162 -14.79 -0.10 0.48
N GLY A 163 -14.13 -0.33 1.61
CA GLY A 163 -13.21 0.60 2.24
C GLY A 163 -11.97 0.88 1.38
N LEU A 164 -11.39 -0.14 0.72
CA LEU A 164 -10.30 0.01 -0.25
C LEU A 164 -10.71 0.94 -1.39
N LYS A 165 -11.92 0.76 -1.95
CA LYS A 165 -12.45 1.66 -2.99
C LYS A 165 -12.62 3.08 -2.47
N LYS A 166 -13.20 3.26 -1.29
CA LYS A 166 -13.41 4.56 -0.64
C LYS A 166 -12.08 5.27 -0.34
N ALA A 167 -11.05 4.51 0.03
CA ALA A 167 -9.69 4.99 0.29
C ALA A 167 -8.90 5.33 -0.99
N GLY A 168 -9.47 5.09 -2.17
CA GLY A 168 -8.86 5.42 -3.46
C GLY A 168 -7.93 4.36 -4.02
N TYR A 169 -8.03 3.09 -3.59
CA TYR A 169 -7.20 2.01 -4.16
C TYR A 169 -7.46 1.80 -5.66
N ALA A 170 -8.73 1.88 -6.10
CA ALA A 170 -9.11 1.69 -7.49
C ALA A 170 -10.11 2.74 -7.95
N THR A 171 -10.08 3.12 -9.23
CA THR A 171 -11.06 4.03 -9.83
C THR A 171 -12.35 3.33 -10.20
N ASN A 172 -12.28 2.07 -10.65
CA ASN A 172 -13.44 1.29 -11.06
C ASN A 172 -14.51 1.24 -9.96
N PRO A 173 -15.74 1.73 -10.19
CA PRO A 173 -16.82 1.67 -9.21
C PRO A 173 -17.22 0.23 -8.84
N LYS A 174 -16.97 -0.74 -9.71
CA LYS A 174 -17.26 -2.16 -9.49
C LYS A 174 -16.14 -2.92 -8.76
N TYR A 175 -15.06 -2.24 -8.38
CA TYR A 175 -13.90 -2.88 -7.75
C TYR A 175 -14.27 -3.70 -6.49
N PRO A 176 -15.11 -3.18 -5.55
CA PRO A 176 -15.52 -3.97 -4.39
C PRO A 176 -16.20 -5.28 -4.78
N GLN A 177 -17.12 -5.23 -5.75
CA GLN A 177 -17.89 -6.40 -6.17
C GLN A 177 -17.01 -7.41 -6.91
N LEU A 178 -16.01 -6.96 -7.66
CA LEU A 178 -15.01 -7.84 -8.29
C LEU A 178 -14.19 -8.59 -7.23
N LEU A 179 -13.71 -7.89 -6.20
CA LEU A 179 -12.97 -8.54 -5.10
C LEU A 179 -13.85 -9.50 -4.32
N ILE A 180 -15.03 -9.08 -3.90
CA ILE A 180 -16.00 -9.93 -3.19
C ILE A 180 -16.33 -11.16 -4.02
N GLY A 181 -16.59 -11.01 -5.32
CA GLY A 181 -16.88 -12.13 -6.20
C GLY A 181 -15.71 -13.11 -6.34
N ILE A 182 -14.46 -12.65 -6.34
CA ILE A 182 -13.28 -13.53 -6.32
C ILE A 182 -13.19 -14.28 -4.99
N ILE A 183 -13.37 -13.57 -3.87
CA ILE A 183 -13.32 -14.16 -2.52
C ILE A 183 -14.37 -15.25 -2.37
N GLU A 184 -15.62 -14.97 -2.74
CA GLU A 184 -16.73 -15.92 -2.64
C GLU A 184 -16.55 -17.10 -3.61
N LYS A 185 -16.18 -16.84 -4.87
CA LYS A 185 -15.99 -17.88 -5.90
C LYS A 185 -14.95 -18.93 -5.49
N TYR A 186 -13.88 -18.51 -4.84
CA TYR A 186 -12.79 -19.40 -4.43
C TYR A 186 -12.79 -19.68 -2.91
N ASN A 187 -13.84 -19.24 -2.20
CA ASN A 187 -13.95 -19.37 -0.75
C ASN A 187 -12.68 -18.89 -0.01
N LEU A 188 -12.11 -17.75 -0.42
CA LEU A 188 -10.80 -17.30 0.09
C LEU A 188 -10.84 -16.87 1.56
N ASN A 189 -12.02 -16.51 2.06
CA ASN A 189 -12.25 -16.20 3.46
C ASN A 189 -12.00 -17.40 4.40
N GLN A 190 -11.90 -18.63 3.88
CA GLN A 190 -11.44 -19.78 4.66
C GLN A 190 -10.01 -19.63 5.17
N TYR A 191 -9.20 -18.76 4.54
CA TYR A 191 -7.83 -18.46 4.94
C TYR A 191 -7.73 -17.28 5.90
N ASP A 192 -8.84 -16.58 6.13
CA ASP A 192 -8.89 -15.58 7.19
C ASP A 192 -8.92 -16.33 8.53
N ALA A 193 -8.05 -15.95 9.46
CA ALA A 193 -8.08 -16.51 10.80
C ALA A 193 -9.13 -15.75 11.60
N PRO A 194 -10.05 -16.38 12.35
CA PRO A 194 -10.93 -15.63 13.25
C PRO A 194 -10.13 -14.97 14.39
N GLU A 195 -10.66 -13.88 14.96
CA GLU A 195 -10.08 -13.22 16.14
C GLU A 195 -10.41 -13.98 17.43
N GLY A 196 -11.48 -14.77 17.44
CA GLY A 196 -11.90 -15.61 18.56
C GLY A 196 -12.41 -14.80 19.77
N THR A 197 -11.87 -13.61 20.05
CA THR A 197 -12.27 -12.69 21.13
C THR A 197 -12.00 -11.23 20.76
N GLU A 198 -12.73 -10.30 21.37
CA GLU A 198 -12.49 -8.85 21.23
C GLU A 198 -11.07 -8.45 21.71
N ILE A 199 -10.52 -9.15 22.70
CA ILE A 199 -9.16 -8.90 23.20
C ILE A 199 -8.12 -9.18 22.10
N ALA A 200 -8.30 -10.23 21.30
CA ALA A 200 -7.40 -10.54 20.20
C ALA A 200 -7.48 -9.49 19.08
N LYS A 201 -8.69 -8.96 18.83
CA LYS A 201 -8.89 -7.82 17.92
C LYS A 201 -8.11 -6.59 18.40
N ILE A 202 -8.30 -6.19 19.66
CA ILE A 202 -7.60 -5.04 20.26
C ILE A 202 -6.08 -5.22 20.16
N LYS A 203 -5.55 -6.41 20.49
CA LYS A 203 -4.11 -6.71 20.37
C LYS A 203 -3.60 -6.61 18.93
N ARG A 204 -4.39 -7.02 17.94
CA ARG A 204 -4.02 -6.84 16.53
C ARG A 204 -4.00 -5.37 16.17
N VAL A 205 -5.07 -4.65 16.47
CA VAL A 205 -5.20 -3.21 16.17
C VAL A 205 -4.03 -2.45 16.78
N ASP A 206 -3.79 -2.61 18.08
CA ASP A 206 -2.68 -1.97 18.80
C ASP A 206 -1.32 -2.24 18.16
N ARG A 207 -1.04 -3.51 17.82
CA ARG A 207 0.19 -3.89 17.12
C ARG A 207 0.32 -3.18 15.76
N VAL A 208 -0.76 -3.17 14.97
CA VAL A 208 -0.75 -2.57 13.62
C VAL A 208 -0.56 -1.06 13.69
N PHE A 209 -1.27 -0.38 14.58
CA PHE A 209 -1.13 1.06 14.78
C PHE A 209 0.26 1.43 15.32
N THR A 210 0.81 0.66 16.25
CA THR A 210 2.21 0.82 16.70
C THR A 210 3.22 0.71 15.55
N GLN A 211 3.01 -0.19 14.59
CA GLN A 211 3.87 -0.31 13.41
C GLN A 211 3.74 0.90 12.47
N ILE A 212 2.51 1.40 12.28
CA ILE A 212 2.23 2.58 11.47
C ILE A 212 2.93 3.80 12.07
N ASP A 213 2.81 4.01 13.38
CA ASP A 213 3.41 5.15 14.08
C ASP A 213 4.95 5.11 14.00
N LYS A 214 5.58 3.94 14.26
CA LYS A 214 7.04 3.78 14.11
C LYS A 214 7.54 4.10 12.70
N LYS A 215 6.74 3.79 11.68
CA LYS A 215 7.06 4.08 10.28
C LYS A 215 6.93 5.58 9.99
N GLU A 216 5.90 6.24 10.52
CA GLU A 216 5.77 7.70 10.44
C GLU A 216 6.95 8.38 11.14
N ASP A 217 7.34 7.96 12.34
CA ASP A 217 8.49 8.52 13.07
C ASP A 217 9.80 8.38 12.31
N LYS A 218 10.04 7.22 11.68
CA LYS A 218 11.22 7.01 10.84
C LYS A 218 11.19 7.91 9.60
N ALA A 219 10.04 8.02 8.93
CA ALA A 219 9.88 8.90 7.77
C ALA A 219 10.03 10.39 8.13
N VAL A 220 9.58 10.80 9.32
CA VAL A 220 9.77 12.15 9.85
C VAL A 220 11.25 12.39 10.17
N LYS A 221 11.95 11.45 10.83
CA LYS A 221 13.39 11.59 11.09
C LYS A 221 14.23 11.70 9.81
N ASP A 222 13.91 10.90 8.79
CA ASP A 222 14.60 10.94 7.50
C ASP A 222 14.29 12.23 6.71
N SER A 223 13.13 12.86 6.92
CA SER A 223 12.75 14.13 6.26
C SER A 223 13.14 15.39 7.02
N LEU A 224 13.50 15.29 8.30
CA LEU A 224 13.97 16.41 9.13
C LEU A 224 15.47 16.73 8.96
N GLN A 225 16.21 15.98 8.14
CA GLN A 225 17.62 16.28 7.84
C GLN A 225 17.85 17.47 6.89
N SER A 226 16.79 18.16 6.46
CA SER A 226 16.91 19.46 5.79
C SER A 226 15.65 20.30 6.01
N ILE A 227 15.69 21.32 6.89
CA ILE A 227 15.00 22.62 6.75
C ILE A 227 15.41 23.55 7.93
N PRO A 228 15.53 24.88 7.72
CA PRO A 228 16.02 25.84 8.72
C PRO A 228 14.91 26.50 9.58
N ALA A 229 15.30 26.89 10.80
CA ALA A 229 14.78 27.90 11.75
C ALA A 229 13.27 27.95 12.08
N ASN A 230 12.95 27.56 13.32
CA ASN A 230 11.81 27.91 14.19
C ASN A 230 10.62 28.69 13.55
N LYS A 231 9.62 27.97 13.03
CA LYS A 231 8.30 28.52 12.68
C LYS A 231 7.31 28.36 13.84
N THR A 232 6.53 29.40 14.10
CA THR A 232 5.41 29.39 15.07
C THR A 232 4.05 29.39 14.38
N TYR A 233 3.04 28.74 14.98
CA TYR A 233 1.66 28.70 14.54
C TYR A 233 0.71 29.22 15.63
N THR A 234 -0.36 29.93 15.24
CA THR A 234 -1.38 30.44 16.16
C THR A 234 -2.64 29.57 16.08
N ILE A 235 -3.05 29.00 17.22
CA ILE A 235 -4.21 28.13 17.35
C ILE A 235 -5.49 28.85 16.91
N LYS A 236 -6.28 28.22 16.04
CA LYS A 236 -7.58 28.71 15.56
C LYS A 236 -8.72 27.87 16.14
N GLN A 237 -9.94 28.39 16.03
CA GLN A 237 -11.14 27.65 16.42
C GLN A 237 -11.22 26.32 15.63
N GLY A 238 -11.40 25.21 16.35
CA GLY A 238 -11.46 23.86 15.78
C GLY A 238 -10.11 23.16 15.61
N ASP A 239 -9.01 23.80 15.98
CA ASP A 239 -7.71 23.13 16.01
C ASP A 239 -7.64 22.10 17.16
N THR A 240 -6.89 21.04 16.93
CA THR A 240 -6.48 20.02 17.92
C THR A 240 -4.99 19.78 17.75
N LEU A 241 -4.28 19.32 18.79
CA LEU A 241 -2.87 18.98 18.60
C LEU A 241 -2.69 17.94 17.49
N TYR A 242 -3.64 17.00 17.32
CA TYR A 242 -3.60 16.02 16.24
C TYR A 242 -3.71 16.64 14.85
N ASN A 243 -4.64 17.57 14.61
CA ASN A 243 -4.77 18.15 13.27
C ASN A 243 -3.64 19.13 12.95
N ILE A 244 -3.09 19.82 13.96
CA ILE A 244 -1.89 20.66 13.83
C ILE A 244 -0.66 19.79 13.55
N SER A 245 -0.48 18.71 14.31
CA SER A 245 0.64 17.77 14.12
C SER A 245 0.63 17.20 12.70
N LYS A 246 -0.54 16.81 12.19
CA LYS A 246 -0.72 16.37 10.79
C LYS A 246 -0.53 17.50 9.76
N ARG A 247 -0.84 18.76 10.10
CA ARG A 247 -0.60 19.92 9.22
C ARG A 247 0.88 20.21 9.03
N PHE A 248 1.66 20.11 10.11
CA PHE A 248 3.08 20.46 10.11
C PHE A 248 4.01 19.24 10.00
N GLY A 249 3.47 18.02 9.96
CA GLY A 249 4.26 16.80 9.85
C GLY A 249 5.09 16.49 11.10
N ILE A 250 4.61 16.91 12.27
CA ILE A 250 5.27 16.66 13.57
C ILE A 250 4.44 15.63 14.32
N ALA A 251 5.06 14.74 15.11
CA ALA A 251 4.32 13.89 16.04
C ALA A 251 3.68 14.72 17.16
N VAL A 252 2.51 14.34 17.67
CA VAL A 252 1.83 15.08 18.76
C VAL A 252 2.75 15.22 19.98
N ASP A 253 3.48 14.16 20.34
CA ASP A 253 4.38 14.20 21.49
C ASP A 253 5.58 15.12 21.28
N SER A 254 6.12 15.18 20.05
CA SER A 254 7.18 16.13 19.70
C SER A 254 6.66 17.56 19.75
N LEU A 255 5.45 17.81 19.24
CA LEU A 255 4.80 19.12 19.31
C LEU A 255 4.57 19.56 20.76
N LYS A 256 4.15 18.64 21.64
CA LYS A 256 4.01 18.90 23.07
C LYS A 256 5.36 19.20 23.73
N ALA A 257 6.38 18.38 23.47
CA ALA A 257 7.71 18.55 24.03
C ALA A 257 8.34 19.89 23.62
N MET A 258 8.17 20.31 22.36
CA MET A 258 8.66 21.59 21.85
C MET A 258 7.99 22.80 22.48
N ASN A 259 6.78 22.63 23.01
CA ASN A 259 5.98 23.68 23.62
C ASN A 259 5.85 23.53 25.15
N ASN A 260 6.66 22.65 25.76
CA ASN A 260 6.62 22.33 27.19
C ASN A 260 5.22 21.99 27.72
N MET A 261 4.43 21.25 26.93
CA MET A 261 3.05 20.88 27.28
C MET A 261 2.99 19.49 27.93
N SER A 262 2.37 19.40 29.10
CA SER A 262 2.11 18.12 29.80
C SER A 262 0.88 17.40 29.26
N ASP A 263 -0.12 18.14 28.78
CA ASP A 263 -1.38 17.62 28.27
C ASP A 263 -1.68 18.07 26.82
N SER A 264 -2.87 17.74 26.33
CA SER A 264 -3.31 18.08 24.96
C SER A 264 -4.16 19.35 24.89
N SER A 265 -4.22 20.14 25.96
CA SER A 265 -5.04 21.35 26.01
C SER A 265 -4.40 22.48 25.22
N ILE A 266 -5.19 23.11 24.36
CA ILE A 266 -4.77 24.28 23.57
C ILE A 266 -5.86 25.34 23.61
N ARG A 267 -5.45 26.61 23.61
CA ARG A 267 -6.37 27.75 23.62
C ARG A 267 -6.34 28.47 22.29
N ILE A 268 -7.51 28.87 21.80
CA ILE A 268 -7.62 29.72 20.61
C ILE A 268 -6.77 30.98 20.83
N GLY A 269 -5.93 31.33 19.85
CA GLY A 269 -4.97 32.45 19.93
C GLY A 269 -3.62 32.10 20.55
N GLN A 270 -3.44 30.91 21.15
CA GLN A 270 -2.14 30.47 21.66
C GLN A 270 -1.13 30.34 20.51
N LYS A 271 0.09 30.82 20.70
CA LYS A 271 1.21 30.56 19.78
C LYS A 271 1.97 29.33 20.23
N ILE A 272 2.23 28.42 19.29
CA ILE A 272 3.02 27.21 19.51
C ILE A 272 4.12 27.09 18.44
N VAL A 273 5.26 26.57 18.84
CA VAL A 273 6.37 26.22 17.95
C VAL A 273 6.00 24.97 17.15
N VAL A 274 6.15 25.04 15.83
CA VAL A 274 5.77 23.97 14.89
C VAL A 274 6.91 23.59 13.92
N THR A 275 8.13 24.06 14.14
CA THR A 275 9.38 23.50 13.61
C THR A 275 10.53 23.94 14.54
N ARG A 276 11.64 23.20 14.62
CA ARG A 276 12.88 23.70 15.24
C ARG A 276 13.71 24.48 14.20
#